data_AF-A0A8H6Y1E7-F1
#
_entry.id   AF-A0A8H6Y1E7-F1
#
_cell.length_a   1.000
_cell.length_b   1.000
_cell.length_c   1.000
_cell.angle_alpha   90.00
_cell.angle_beta   90.00
_cell.angle_gamma   90.00
#
_symmetry.space_group_name_H-M   'P 1'
#
loop_
_entity.id
_entity.type
_entity.pdbx_description
1 polymer ?
#
loop_
_entity_poly.entity_id
_entity_poly.type
_entity_poly.pdbx_seq_one_letter_code
_entity_poly.pdbx_strand_id
1 'polypeptide(L)'
;MIVQSIFAALFLTADLGLASQSPRADSGNGTVFDAQFSSLIQEAMDANNITGMSVGVLLPNGGVEFGAWGNRTESGETIAPDTSFGLGSLSKGFLSASLGILMQDFATGKNATALPHGVTEFNWDTKLRDLLPGEWMTEDEFSTSKADLVDLLSHVTGLPRHDVSYSPDDSPRDLVLRMRDLRAAYEFRQLLEYNNQTWTPTKRRIPFFITEHTADLIAGAGGVISSAKDMLLWARLIMNGGVDPQTNVQIIPNATVNLVTTGHSVYSNEGNELFSVMEYGLGWIRTAYRGHEVSICVPFVS
;
A
#
# COMPACT_ATOMS: atom_id res chain seq x y z
N MET A 1 -4.99 -20.45 -19.50
CA MET A 1 -5.75 -19.23 -19.87
C MET A 1 -5.88 -18.43 -18.59
N ILE A 2 -5.01 -17.45 -18.40
CA ILE A 2 -4.79 -16.79 -17.09
C ILE A 2 -5.74 -15.58 -17.04
N VAL A 3 -6.75 -15.65 -16.17
CA VAL A 3 -7.60 -14.49 -15.85
C VAL A 3 -6.83 -13.63 -14.85
N GLN A 4 -6.16 -12.59 -15.35
CA GLN A 4 -5.53 -11.58 -14.50
C GLN A 4 -6.63 -10.61 -14.03
N SER A 5 -7.04 -10.71 -12.76
CA SER A 5 -7.79 -9.65 -12.10
C SER A 5 -6.83 -8.49 -11.84
N ILE A 6 -6.67 -7.63 -12.85
CA ILE A 6 -5.85 -6.42 -12.76
C ILE A 6 -6.58 -5.43 -11.85
N PHE A 7 -5.98 -5.17 -10.69
CA PHE A 7 -6.26 -3.98 -9.93
C PHE A 7 -5.50 -2.81 -10.51
N ALA A 8 -6.18 -2.05 -11.37
CA ALA A 8 -5.74 -0.72 -11.69
C ALA A 8 -6.19 0.22 -10.57
N ALA A 9 -5.40 0.35 -9.50
CA ALA A 9 -5.24 1.70 -8.98
C ALA A 9 -4.55 2.44 -10.12
N LEU A 10 -5.27 3.33 -10.79
CA LEU A 10 -4.84 4.00 -12.02
C LEU A 10 -3.41 4.55 -11.88
N PHE A 11 -2.41 3.76 -12.28
CA PHE A 11 -1.17 4.27 -12.82
C PHE A 11 -1.46 4.54 -14.29
N LEU A 12 -1.99 5.73 -14.57
CA LEU A 12 -1.91 6.35 -15.90
C LEU A 12 -0.47 6.82 -16.16
N THR A 13 0.51 5.93 -15.98
CA THR A 13 1.92 6.21 -16.18
C THR A 13 2.52 5.07 -17.00
N ALA A 14 2.34 5.14 -18.31
CA ALA A 14 3.41 5.04 -19.31
C ALA A 14 2.95 4.55 -20.70
N ASP A 15 1.80 3.87 -20.87
CA ASP A 15 1.47 3.27 -22.18
C ASP A 15 0.06 3.55 -22.75
N LEU A 16 -0.76 4.33 -22.06
CA LEU A 16 -1.87 5.02 -22.73
C LEU A 16 -1.31 6.36 -23.20
N GLY A 17 -1.32 6.64 -24.50
CA GLY A 17 -0.88 7.89 -25.14
C GLY A 17 -1.65 9.14 -24.69
N LEU A 18 -1.63 9.42 -23.39
CA LEU A 18 -2.30 10.52 -22.68
C LEU A 18 -1.55 11.84 -22.81
N ALA A 19 -0.56 11.90 -23.69
CA ALA A 19 0.22 13.09 -24.01
C ALA A 19 -0.63 14.27 -24.52
N SER A 20 -1.96 14.14 -24.63
CA SER A 20 -2.85 15.20 -25.13
C SER A 20 -4.12 15.46 -24.32
N GLN A 21 -4.33 14.90 -23.12
CA GLN A 21 -5.56 15.20 -22.38
C GLN A 21 -5.42 16.45 -21.50
N SER A 22 -6.09 17.53 -21.92
CA SER A 22 -6.30 18.75 -21.14
C SER A 22 -7.13 18.44 -19.88
N PRO A 23 -6.99 19.22 -18.78
CA PRO A 23 -7.87 19.10 -17.63
C PRO A 23 -9.32 19.21 -18.10
N ARG A 24 -10.17 18.28 -17.67
CA ARG A 24 -11.61 18.36 -17.92
C ARG A 24 -12.10 19.66 -17.27
N ALA A 25 -12.65 20.56 -18.09
CA ALA A 25 -13.33 21.74 -17.57
C ALA A 25 -14.51 21.29 -16.71
N ASP A 26 -14.69 21.94 -15.56
CA ASP A 26 -15.71 21.63 -14.57
C ASP A 26 -17.10 21.79 -15.23
N SER A 27 -17.69 20.68 -15.68
CA SER A 27 -19.03 20.65 -16.25
C SER A 27 -20.01 20.61 -15.10
N GLY A 28 -20.34 21.78 -14.56
CA GLY A 28 -21.32 21.94 -13.48
C GLY A 28 -22.54 21.03 -13.66
N ASN A 29 -22.93 20.36 -12.57
CA ASN A 29 -24.04 19.41 -12.45
C ASN A 29 -23.94 18.05 -13.19
N GLY A 30 -22.83 17.73 -13.86
CA GLY A 30 -22.61 16.39 -14.45
C GLY A 30 -22.02 15.38 -13.45
N THR A 31 -22.31 14.09 -13.64
CA THR A 31 -21.61 13.00 -12.93
C THR A 31 -20.17 12.86 -13.45
N VAL A 32 -19.24 12.43 -12.61
CA VAL A 32 -17.85 12.11 -13.01
C VAL A 32 -17.85 10.97 -14.03
N PHE A 33 -18.70 9.98 -13.83
CA PHE A 33 -18.84 8.81 -14.71
C PHE A 33 -19.83 9.03 -15.84
N ASP A 34 -19.57 10.04 -16.68
CA ASP A 34 -20.35 10.23 -17.90
C ASP A 34 -19.94 9.28 -19.03
N ALA A 35 -20.56 9.43 -20.20
CA ALA A 35 -20.30 8.58 -21.36
C ALA A 35 -18.85 8.66 -21.84
N GLN A 36 -18.22 9.85 -21.78
CA GLN A 36 -16.83 10.03 -22.19
C GLN A 36 -15.87 9.30 -21.24
N PHE A 37 -16.06 9.48 -19.93
CA PHE A 37 -15.24 8.76 -18.94
C PHE A 37 -15.44 7.25 -19.04
N SER A 38 -16.68 6.80 -19.23
CA SER A 38 -16.99 5.37 -19.40
C SER A 38 -16.33 4.78 -20.65
N SER A 39 -16.27 5.51 -21.77
CA SER A 39 -15.55 5.09 -22.97
C SER A 39 -14.05 4.94 -22.69
N LEU A 40 -13.45 5.92 -22.00
CA LEU A 40 -12.03 5.86 -21.63
C LEU A 40 -11.71 4.64 -20.75
N ILE A 41 -12.57 4.33 -19.78
CA ILE A 41 -12.41 3.14 -18.94
C ILE A 41 -12.53 1.87 -19.77
N GLN A 42 -13.51 1.78 -20.67
CA GLN A 42 -13.68 0.61 -21.53
C GLN A 42 -12.47 0.41 -22.45
N GLU A 43 -11.98 1.48 -23.07
CA GLU A 43 -10.76 1.45 -23.90
C GLU A 43 -9.54 0.97 -23.10
N ALA A 44 -9.37 1.46 -21.86
CA ALA A 44 -8.29 1.02 -20.98
C ALA A 44 -8.45 -0.45 -20.56
N MET A 45 -9.67 -0.90 -20.28
CA MET A 45 -9.95 -2.30 -19.96
C MET A 45 -9.65 -3.22 -21.14
N ASP A 46 -10.09 -2.85 -22.34
CA ASP A 46 -9.87 -3.62 -23.57
C ASP A 46 -8.39 -3.68 -23.93
N ALA A 47 -7.66 -2.55 -23.83
CA ALA A 47 -6.24 -2.49 -24.12
C ALA A 47 -5.39 -3.36 -23.18
N ASN A 48 -5.85 -3.57 -21.95
CA ASN A 48 -5.12 -4.30 -20.91
C ASN A 48 -5.74 -5.67 -20.58
N ASN A 49 -6.73 -6.14 -21.36
CA ASN A 49 -7.48 -7.38 -21.11
C ASN A 49 -8.05 -7.49 -19.68
N ILE A 50 -8.52 -6.36 -19.12
CA ILE A 50 -9.12 -6.32 -17.78
C ILE A 50 -10.55 -6.84 -17.87
N THR A 51 -10.86 -7.91 -17.12
CA THR A 51 -12.20 -8.55 -17.16
C THR A 51 -13.28 -7.72 -16.48
N GLY A 52 -12.94 -6.99 -15.41
CA GLY A 52 -13.86 -6.15 -14.69
C GLY A 52 -13.14 -5.09 -13.86
N MET A 53 -13.72 -3.90 -13.77
CA MET A 53 -13.19 -2.76 -13.02
C MET A 53 -14.29 -2.08 -12.18
N SER A 54 -13.92 -1.67 -10.97
CA SER A 54 -14.78 -0.92 -10.05
C SER A 54 -14.03 0.32 -9.57
N VAL A 55 -14.66 1.49 -9.66
CA VAL A 55 -14.05 2.78 -9.34
C VAL A 55 -14.98 3.56 -8.40
N GLY A 56 -14.41 4.15 -7.35
CA GLY A 56 -15.10 5.08 -6.47
C GLY A 56 -14.42 6.45 -6.50
N VAL A 57 -15.21 7.52 -6.55
CA VAL A 57 -14.71 8.90 -6.53
C VAL A 57 -15.32 9.65 -5.36
N LEU A 58 -14.47 10.29 -4.55
CA LEU A 58 -14.88 11.27 -3.55
C LEU A 58 -14.80 12.67 -4.18
N LEU A 59 -15.92 13.38 -4.17
CA LEU A 59 -16.03 14.74 -4.70
C LEU A 59 -15.60 15.78 -3.65
N PRO A 60 -15.17 16.98 -4.08
CA PRO A 60 -14.81 18.07 -3.16
C PRO A 60 -15.93 18.49 -2.20
N ASN A 61 -17.21 18.31 -2.60
CA ASN A 61 -18.37 18.59 -1.76
C ASN A 61 -18.71 17.46 -0.77
N GLY A 62 -17.89 16.41 -0.69
CA GLY A 62 -18.11 15.22 0.14
C GLY A 62 -19.02 14.17 -0.50
N GLY A 63 -19.62 14.45 -1.65
CA GLY A 63 -20.40 13.51 -2.45
C GLY A 63 -19.56 12.34 -2.95
N VAL A 64 -20.21 11.21 -3.22
CA VAL A 64 -19.54 10.02 -3.74
C VAL A 64 -20.23 9.49 -4.97
N GLU A 65 -19.43 9.03 -5.90
CA GLU A 65 -19.89 8.33 -7.08
C GLU A 65 -19.18 6.99 -7.18
N PHE A 66 -19.87 5.99 -7.74
CA PHE A 66 -19.28 4.71 -8.08
C PHE A 66 -19.56 4.33 -9.52
N GLY A 67 -18.57 3.75 -10.18
CA GLY A 67 -18.64 3.19 -11.51
C GLY A 67 -18.18 1.73 -11.51
N ALA A 68 -18.76 0.92 -12.38
CA ALA A 68 -18.54 -0.52 -12.46
C ALA A 68 -18.67 -0.97 -13.91
N TRP A 69 -17.66 -1.67 -14.43
CA TRP A 69 -17.58 -2.11 -15.83
C TRP A 69 -17.09 -3.55 -15.93
N GLY A 70 -17.69 -4.34 -16.82
CA GLY A 70 -17.30 -5.74 -17.06
C GLY A 70 -17.82 -6.74 -16.04
N ASN A 71 -17.14 -7.88 -15.95
CA ASN A 71 -17.60 -9.07 -15.25
C ASN A 71 -16.67 -9.45 -14.08
N ARG A 72 -17.24 -10.01 -13.00
CA ARG A 72 -16.52 -10.52 -11.84
C ARG A 72 -16.31 -12.04 -11.85
N THR A 73 -17.01 -12.77 -12.73
CA THR A 73 -16.88 -14.23 -12.89
C THR A 73 -16.72 -14.63 -14.36
N GLU A 74 -16.17 -15.83 -14.59
CA GLU A 74 -16.11 -16.45 -15.92
C GLU A 74 -17.50 -16.73 -16.53
N SER A 75 -18.52 -16.89 -15.68
CA SER A 75 -19.92 -17.05 -16.09
C SER A 75 -20.58 -15.74 -16.55
N GLY A 76 -19.88 -14.62 -16.50
CA GLY A 76 -20.37 -13.32 -16.96
C GLY A 76 -21.21 -12.56 -15.93
N GLU A 77 -21.06 -12.86 -14.63
CA GLU A 77 -21.71 -12.04 -13.60
C GLU A 77 -21.09 -10.64 -13.62
N THR A 78 -21.94 -9.61 -13.65
CA THR A 78 -21.49 -8.23 -13.70
C THR A 78 -20.80 -7.82 -12.39
N ILE A 79 -19.77 -6.99 -12.51
CA ILE A 79 -19.13 -6.36 -11.38
C ILE A 79 -20.07 -5.35 -10.70
N ALA A 80 -19.87 -5.11 -9.41
CA ALA A 80 -20.56 -4.10 -8.63
C ALA A 80 -19.57 -3.32 -7.75
N PRO A 81 -19.90 -2.12 -7.26
CA PRO A 81 -19.00 -1.33 -6.42
C PRO A 81 -18.56 -2.01 -5.10
N ASP A 82 -19.34 -2.97 -4.61
CA ASP A 82 -19.04 -3.83 -3.45
C ASP A 82 -18.44 -5.20 -3.83
N THR A 83 -18.09 -5.41 -5.09
CA THR A 83 -17.34 -6.61 -5.49
C THR A 83 -16.01 -6.66 -4.74
N SER A 84 -15.73 -7.82 -4.15
CA SER A 84 -14.52 -8.04 -3.36
C SER A 84 -13.33 -8.39 -4.23
N PHE A 85 -12.18 -7.98 -3.74
CA PHE A 85 -11.05 -7.67 -4.57
C PHE A 85 -9.81 -7.83 -3.67
N GLY A 86 -8.83 -8.66 -4.06
CA GLY A 86 -7.55 -8.75 -3.34
C GLY A 86 -6.61 -7.59 -3.66
N LEU A 87 -6.35 -6.73 -2.69
CA LEU A 87 -5.69 -5.43 -2.86
C LEU A 87 -4.20 -5.49 -3.23
N GLY A 88 -3.54 -6.63 -3.01
CA GLY A 88 -2.09 -6.74 -3.18
C GLY A 88 -1.37 -5.66 -2.38
N SER A 89 -0.40 -4.97 -2.99
CA SER A 89 0.51 -4.04 -2.30
C SER A 89 -0.18 -2.86 -1.61
N LEU A 90 -1.43 -2.52 -1.95
CA LEU A 90 -2.19 -1.50 -1.22
C LEU A 90 -2.41 -1.89 0.25
N SER A 91 -2.28 -3.18 0.59
CA SER A 91 -2.28 -3.70 1.97
C SER A 91 -1.22 -3.03 2.85
N LYS A 92 -0.11 -2.57 2.26
CA LYS A 92 0.98 -1.88 2.98
C LYS A 92 0.49 -0.59 3.66
N GLY A 93 -0.37 0.18 2.99
CA GLY A 93 -0.96 1.38 3.60
C GLY A 93 -1.83 1.08 4.82
N PHE A 94 -2.53 -0.06 4.83
CA PHE A 94 -3.30 -0.52 6.00
C PHE A 94 -2.39 -0.99 7.13
N LEU A 95 -1.31 -1.71 6.79
CA LEU A 95 -0.38 -2.18 7.81
C LEU A 95 0.28 -1.03 8.55
N SER A 96 0.83 -0.06 7.82
CA SER A 96 1.54 1.08 8.44
C SER A 96 0.62 1.92 9.32
N ALA A 97 -0.62 2.15 8.89
CA ALA A 97 -1.61 2.82 9.73
C ALA A 97 -1.98 2.02 10.98
N SER A 98 -2.09 0.70 10.86
CA SER A 98 -2.39 -0.19 11.99
C SER A 98 -1.27 -0.20 13.03
N LEU A 99 -0.01 -0.09 12.62
CA LEU A 99 1.13 0.08 13.54
C LEU A 99 1.01 1.36 14.37
N GLY A 100 0.61 2.47 13.75
CA GLY A 100 0.40 3.70 14.51
C GLY A 100 -0.79 3.65 15.49
N ILE A 101 -1.87 2.91 15.15
CA ILE A 101 -2.94 2.62 16.12
C ILE A 101 -2.38 1.78 17.28
N LEU A 102 -1.61 0.74 16.97
CA LEU A 102 -1.01 -0.13 17.99
C LEU A 102 -0.09 0.64 18.93
N MET A 103 0.77 1.50 18.41
CA MET A 103 1.64 2.38 19.20
C MET A 103 0.83 3.30 20.12
N GLN A 104 -0.28 3.89 19.62
CA GLN A 104 -1.18 4.70 20.43
C GLN A 104 -1.85 3.88 21.56
N ASP A 105 -2.26 2.65 21.26
CA ASP A 105 -2.85 1.75 22.25
C ASP A 105 -1.84 1.41 23.37
N PHE A 106 -0.56 1.22 23.04
CA PHE A 106 0.51 1.07 24.04
C PHE A 106 0.71 2.36 24.85
N ALA A 107 0.85 3.51 24.18
CA ALA A 107 1.10 4.80 24.82
C ALA A 107 -0.03 5.22 25.79
N THR A 108 -1.27 4.78 25.54
CA THR A 108 -2.44 5.07 26.38
C THR A 108 -2.75 3.97 27.40
N GLY A 109 -1.99 2.88 27.41
CA GLY A 109 -2.23 1.73 28.28
C GLY A 109 -3.45 0.89 27.92
N LYS A 110 -4.04 1.10 26.73
CA LYS A 110 -5.12 0.25 26.21
C LYS A 110 -4.60 -1.13 25.81
N ASN A 111 -3.37 -1.22 25.31
CA ASN A 111 -2.66 -2.48 25.15
C ASN A 111 -1.70 -2.69 26.33
N ALA A 112 -1.91 -3.78 27.08
CA ALA A 112 -1.12 -4.17 28.24
C ALA A 112 -0.17 -5.36 27.96
N THR A 113 0.02 -5.72 26.69
CA THR A 113 0.99 -6.75 26.31
C THR A 113 2.39 -6.33 26.78
N ALA A 114 3.15 -7.25 27.36
CA ALA A 114 4.51 -6.92 27.79
C ALA A 114 5.41 -6.64 26.57
N LEU A 115 6.12 -5.51 26.61
CA LEU A 115 7.17 -5.22 25.63
C LEU A 115 8.43 -6.04 25.92
N PRO A 116 9.28 -6.30 24.90
CA PRO A 116 10.55 -6.97 25.10
C PRO A 116 11.44 -6.27 26.14
N HIS A 117 12.36 -7.02 26.73
CA HIS A 117 13.26 -6.50 27.76
C HIS A 117 14.07 -5.30 27.23
N GLY A 118 14.02 -4.18 27.95
CA GLY A 118 14.72 -2.94 27.59
C GLY A 118 13.90 -1.98 26.74
N VAL A 119 12.75 -2.41 26.22
CA VAL A 119 11.81 -1.54 25.48
C VAL A 119 10.80 -0.96 26.47
N THR A 120 10.93 0.33 26.77
CA THR A 120 9.98 1.05 27.64
C THR A 120 8.82 1.67 26.88
N GLU A 121 9.02 1.95 25.60
CA GLU A 121 8.03 2.55 24.71
C GLU A 121 8.08 1.87 23.33
N PHE A 122 6.90 1.66 22.74
CA PHE A 122 6.76 1.18 21.38
C PHE A 122 6.28 2.32 20.48
N ASN A 123 7.20 2.87 19.68
CA ASN A 123 6.98 4.00 18.79
C ASN A 123 7.81 3.82 17.50
N TRP A 124 7.77 4.81 16.61
CA TRP A 124 8.44 4.75 15.30
C TRP A 124 9.98 4.73 15.38
N ASP A 125 10.56 5.19 16.50
CA ASP A 125 12.01 5.20 16.73
C ASP A 125 12.52 3.91 17.39
N THR A 126 11.61 3.03 17.85
CA THR A 126 11.98 1.75 18.47
C THR A 126 12.74 0.86 17.48
N LYS A 127 13.91 0.36 17.90
CA LYS A 127 14.79 -0.40 17.02
C LYS A 127 14.32 -1.83 16.82
N LEU A 128 14.47 -2.32 15.59
CA LEU A 128 14.05 -3.69 15.23
C LEU A 128 14.77 -4.75 16.06
N ARG A 129 16.05 -4.54 16.39
CA ARG A 129 16.79 -5.45 17.28
C ARG A 129 16.24 -5.52 18.71
N ASP A 130 15.62 -4.44 19.18
CA ASP A 130 15.05 -4.40 20.53
C ASP A 130 13.64 -5.02 20.53
N LEU A 131 12.91 -4.87 19.42
CA LEU A 131 11.61 -5.53 19.19
C LEU A 131 11.74 -7.03 18.95
N LEU A 132 12.80 -7.46 18.26
CA LEU A 132 13.04 -8.83 17.80
C LEU A 132 14.44 -9.31 18.27
N PRO A 133 14.70 -9.38 19.59
CA PRO A 133 16.02 -9.66 20.13
C PRO A 133 16.50 -11.06 19.76
N GLY A 134 17.66 -11.14 19.12
CA GLY A 134 18.24 -12.40 18.62
C GLY A 134 17.62 -12.92 17.32
N GLU A 135 16.60 -12.23 16.79
CA GLU A 135 15.93 -12.59 15.55
C GLU A 135 16.31 -11.64 14.41
N TRP A 136 16.12 -10.32 14.59
CA TRP A 136 16.51 -9.31 13.59
C TRP A 136 18.03 -9.20 13.47
N MET A 137 18.55 -9.68 12.34
CA MET A 137 19.94 -9.53 11.92
C MET A 137 20.01 -9.48 10.40
N THR A 138 20.96 -8.72 9.89
CA THR A 138 21.30 -8.62 8.46
C THR A 138 22.81 -8.76 8.31
N GLU A 139 23.31 -8.99 7.10
CA GLU A 139 24.77 -9.03 6.83
C GLU A 139 25.46 -7.71 7.24
N ASP A 140 24.76 -6.57 7.13
CA ASP A 140 25.26 -5.27 7.57
C ASP A 140 25.04 -5.05 9.08
N GLU A 141 26.14 -4.90 9.83
CA GLU A 141 26.09 -4.62 11.27
C GLU A 141 25.41 -3.27 11.58
N PHE A 142 25.51 -2.29 10.68
CA PHE A 142 24.90 -0.98 10.87
C PHE A 142 23.38 -1.05 10.70
N SER A 143 22.88 -1.65 9.61
CA SER A 143 21.45 -1.97 9.44
C SER A 143 20.91 -2.79 10.62
N THR A 144 21.63 -3.83 11.04
CA THR A 144 21.27 -4.66 12.20
C THR A 144 21.18 -3.85 13.51
N SER A 145 21.93 -2.76 13.64
CA SER A 145 21.97 -1.95 14.86
C SER A 145 21.11 -0.71 14.88
N LYS A 146 20.78 -0.15 13.71
CA LYS A 146 20.13 1.15 13.60
C LYS A 146 18.75 1.11 12.99
N ALA A 147 18.39 0.04 12.28
CA ALA A 147 17.09 -0.08 11.64
C ALA A 147 15.94 0.03 12.66
N ASP A 148 14.97 0.87 12.32
CA ASP A 148 13.67 0.99 12.96
C ASP A 148 12.54 0.64 11.97
N LEU A 149 11.29 0.80 12.41
CA LEU A 149 10.13 0.51 11.57
C LEU A 149 10.01 1.48 10.38
N VAL A 150 10.49 2.71 10.49
CA VAL A 150 10.47 3.66 9.36
C VAL A 150 11.41 3.15 8.26
N ASP A 151 12.61 2.71 8.62
CA ASP A 151 13.56 2.13 7.66
C ASP A 151 13.01 0.87 6.97
N LEU A 152 12.37 0.00 7.75
CA LEU A 152 11.80 -1.26 7.28
C LEU A 152 10.68 -1.01 6.25
N LEU A 153 9.75 -0.11 6.59
CA LEU A 153 8.57 0.16 5.78
C LEU A 153 8.88 1.09 4.61
N SER A 154 9.88 1.98 4.71
CA SER A 154 10.31 2.83 3.59
C SER A 154 11.29 2.15 2.62
N HIS A 155 11.53 0.84 2.80
CA HIS A 155 12.36 -0.01 1.94
C HIS A 155 13.82 0.42 1.83
N VAL A 156 14.42 0.89 2.93
CA VAL A 156 15.81 1.41 2.94
C VAL A 156 16.75 0.60 3.84
N THR A 157 16.42 -0.66 4.09
CA THR A 157 17.25 -1.57 4.92
C THR A 157 18.51 -2.07 4.20
N GLY A 158 18.62 -1.87 2.88
CA GLY A 158 19.68 -2.41 2.01
C GLY A 158 19.38 -3.82 1.46
N LEU A 159 18.31 -4.47 1.93
CA LEU A 159 17.89 -5.81 1.51
C LEU A 159 16.94 -5.76 0.30
N PRO A 160 17.31 -6.33 -0.86
CA PRO A 160 16.40 -6.44 -2.00
C PRO A 160 15.38 -7.57 -1.79
N ARG A 161 14.44 -7.73 -2.74
CA ARG A 161 13.31 -8.67 -2.67
C ARG A 161 13.65 -10.10 -2.26
N HIS A 162 14.80 -10.64 -2.72
CA HIS A 162 15.24 -12.02 -2.48
C HIS A 162 14.08 -13.05 -2.65
N ASP A 163 13.26 -12.90 -3.69
CA ASP A 163 11.95 -13.59 -3.81
C ASP A 163 12.03 -15.13 -3.81
N VAL A 164 13.22 -15.70 -4.04
CA VAL A 164 13.47 -17.16 -4.01
C VAL A 164 14.01 -17.68 -2.66
N SER A 165 14.15 -16.81 -1.67
CA SER A 165 14.70 -17.18 -0.36
C SER A 165 13.68 -17.78 0.60
N TYR A 166 12.41 -17.91 0.21
CA TYR A 166 11.36 -18.42 1.07
C TYR A 166 10.44 -19.44 0.38
N SER A 167 9.82 -20.27 1.21
CA SER A 167 8.98 -21.41 0.83
C SER A 167 7.57 -21.24 1.42
N PRO A 168 6.52 -21.84 0.82
CA PRO A 168 5.18 -21.87 1.41
C PRO A 168 5.09 -22.41 2.85
N ASP A 169 6.07 -23.20 3.30
CA ASP A 169 6.09 -23.77 4.66
C ASP A 169 6.82 -22.89 5.69
N ASP A 170 7.43 -21.77 5.27
CA ASP A 170 8.08 -20.85 6.19
C ASP A 170 7.06 -20.15 7.09
N SER A 171 7.46 -19.88 8.32
CA SER A 171 6.78 -18.94 9.21
C SER A 171 7.33 -17.52 9.03
N PRO A 172 6.61 -16.47 9.46
CA PRO A 172 7.16 -15.10 9.51
C PRO A 172 8.49 -15.02 10.29
N ARG A 173 8.64 -15.87 11.32
CA ARG A 173 9.89 -15.97 12.08
C ARG A 173 11.04 -16.54 11.26
N ASP A 174 10.78 -17.54 10.41
CA ASP A 174 11.80 -18.11 9.53
C ASP A 174 12.29 -17.07 8.52
N LEU A 175 11.40 -16.20 8.02
CA LEU A 175 11.78 -15.07 7.16
C LEU A 175 12.72 -14.11 7.88
N VAL A 176 12.35 -13.65 9.08
CA VAL A 176 13.17 -12.72 9.87
C VAL A 176 14.54 -13.32 10.18
N LEU A 177 14.59 -14.58 10.61
CA LEU A 177 15.84 -15.25 10.94
C LEU A 177 16.77 -15.36 9.72
N ARG A 178 16.21 -15.60 8.54
CA ARG A 178 16.95 -15.76 7.28
C ARG A 178 17.53 -14.46 6.75
N MET A 179 17.03 -13.29 7.17
CA MET A 179 17.57 -11.99 6.73
C MET A 179 19.07 -11.85 6.99
N ARG A 180 19.62 -12.56 7.98
CA ARG A 180 21.07 -12.59 8.28
C ARG A 180 21.91 -13.23 7.18
N ASP A 181 21.31 -14.13 6.39
CA ASP A 181 21.96 -14.89 5.33
C ASP A 181 21.72 -14.26 3.94
N LEU A 182 20.96 -13.16 3.88
CA LEU A 182 20.62 -12.47 2.65
C LEU A 182 21.60 -11.33 2.38
N ARG A 183 22.20 -11.37 1.19
CA ARG A 183 23.17 -10.34 0.78
C ARG A 183 22.49 -8.99 0.58
N ALA A 184 23.05 -7.94 1.18
CA ALA A 184 22.62 -6.57 0.91
C ALA A 184 23.05 -6.14 -0.50
N ALA A 185 22.15 -5.48 -1.23
CA ALA A 185 22.48 -4.91 -2.55
C ALA A 185 23.12 -3.52 -2.41
N TYR A 186 22.78 -2.80 -1.35
CA TYR A 186 23.18 -1.42 -1.09
C TYR A 186 23.46 -1.22 0.39
N GLU A 187 24.15 -0.12 0.71
CA GLU A 187 24.33 0.29 2.10
C GLU A 187 22.99 0.72 2.73
N PHE A 188 22.88 0.57 4.04
CA PHE A 188 21.72 1.01 4.80
C PHE A 188 21.40 2.49 4.53
N ARG A 189 20.13 2.80 4.23
CA ARG A 189 19.63 4.14 3.87
C ARG A 189 20.23 4.75 2.59
N GLN A 190 20.93 3.96 1.77
CA GLN A 190 21.51 4.46 0.53
C GLN A 190 20.46 4.65 -0.57
N LEU A 191 19.66 3.62 -0.84
CA LEU A 191 18.61 3.60 -1.86
C LEU A 191 17.36 2.88 -1.36
N LEU A 192 16.22 3.24 -1.94
CA LEU A 192 15.00 2.44 -1.83
C LEU A 192 15.18 1.16 -2.65
N GLU A 193 14.95 0.01 -2.02
CA GLU A 193 14.85 -1.27 -2.69
C GLU A 193 13.61 -2.00 -2.21
N TYR A 194 12.60 -2.06 -3.08
CA TYR A 194 11.31 -2.64 -2.76
C TYR A 194 11.49 -4.08 -2.27
N ASN A 195 10.98 -4.39 -1.08
CA ASN A 195 11.08 -5.72 -0.50
C ASN A 195 9.76 -6.12 0.15
N ASN A 196 9.20 -7.26 -0.24
CA ASN A 196 7.96 -7.74 0.39
C ASN A 196 8.23 -8.36 1.77
N GLN A 197 9.41 -8.92 2.01
CA GLN A 197 9.79 -9.58 3.27
C GLN A 197 9.83 -8.60 4.45
N THR A 198 10.04 -7.31 4.19
CA THR A 198 10.02 -6.26 5.23
C THR A 198 8.60 -5.91 5.69
N TRP A 199 7.56 -6.42 5.02
CA TRP A 199 6.15 -6.09 5.25
C TRP A 199 5.31 -7.26 5.77
N THR A 200 5.91 -8.31 6.34
CA THR A 200 5.26 -9.58 6.72
C THR A 200 5.02 -9.77 8.24
N PRO A 201 4.06 -9.07 8.88
CA PRO A 201 3.86 -9.18 10.33
C PRO A 201 2.84 -10.24 10.79
N THR A 202 1.77 -10.58 10.05
CA THR A 202 0.70 -11.52 10.50
C THR A 202 -0.18 -12.04 9.34
N LYS A 203 -1.09 -13.00 9.63
CA LYS A 203 -1.87 -13.92 8.76
C LYS A 203 -3.17 -13.38 8.10
N ARG A 204 -3.61 -13.99 6.96
CA ARG A 204 -4.95 -13.96 6.24
C ARG A 204 -5.08 -12.99 5.03
N ARG A 205 -5.84 -13.14 3.91
CA ARG A 205 -6.61 -14.16 3.11
C ARG A 205 -6.38 -13.74 1.63
N ILE A 206 -6.27 -14.64 0.65
CA ILE A 206 -5.52 -14.32 -0.58
C ILE A 206 -6.18 -14.68 -1.93
N PRO A 207 -5.91 -13.90 -3.00
CA PRO A 207 -6.14 -14.27 -4.41
C PRO A 207 -5.51 -15.61 -4.82
N PHE A 208 -6.11 -16.29 -5.80
CA PHE A 208 -5.80 -17.69 -6.19
C PHE A 208 -4.34 -18.01 -6.56
N PHE A 209 -3.53 -17.01 -6.92
CA PHE A 209 -2.11 -17.19 -7.24
C PHE A 209 -1.20 -17.15 -6.01
N ILE A 210 -1.76 -16.84 -4.84
CA ILE A 210 -1.12 -17.03 -3.55
C ILE A 210 -1.94 -18.13 -2.85
N THR A 211 -1.28 -19.23 -2.51
CA THR A 211 -1.94 -20.41 -1.93
C THR A 211 -2.20 -20.21 -0.45
N GLU A 212 -3.15 -20.96 0.16
CA GLU A 212 -3.41 -20.92 1.62
C GLU A 212 -2.13 -21.05 2.46
N HIS A 213 -1.14 -21.78 1.95
CA HIS A 213 0.19 -21.95 2.57
C HIS A 213 1.00 -20.64 2.59
N THR A 214 0.97 -19.85 1.51
CA THR A 214 1.69 -18.57 1.40
C THR A 214 0.92 -17.36 1.99
N ALA A 215 -0.32 -17.54 2.48
CA ALA A 215 -1.16 -16.48 3.07
C ALA A 215 -0.54 -15.79 4.25
N ASP A 216 0.00 -16.61 5.13
CA ASP A 216 0.48 -16.18 6.42
C ASP A 216 1.75 -15.35 6.29
N LEU A 217 2.52 -15.64 5.24
CA LEU A 217 3.76 -14.96 4.91
C LEU A 217 3.51 -13.56 4.39
N ILE A 218 2.58 -13.35 3.46
CA ILE A 218 2.44 -12.03 2.80
C ILE A 218 1.33 -11.14 3.36
N ALA A 219 0.62 -11.56 4.41
CA ALA A 219 -0.68 -10.98 4.71
C ALA A 219 -0.67 -9.49 5.07
N GLY A 220 0.37 -8.97 5.74
CA GLY A 220 0.53 -7.51 5.90
C GLY A 220 1.03 -6.78 4.66
N ALA A 221 1.75 -7.47 3.75
CA ALA A 221 2.31 -6.89 2.54
C ALA A 221 1.33 -6.89 1.35
N GLY A 222 0.31 -7.77 1.39
CA GLY A 222 -0.49 -8.14 0.22
C GLY A 222 -1.87 -8.77 0.47
N GLY A 223 -2.25 -9.05 1.72
CA GLY A 223 -3.37 -9.94 2.06
C GLY A 223 -4.73 -9.29 2.30
N VAL A 224 -4.86 -7.97 2.14
CA VAL A 224 -6.16 -7.29 2.34
C VAL A 224 -7.09 -7.57 1.17
N ILE A 225 -8.32 -7.97 1.46
CA ILE A 225 -9.42 -8.05 0.50
C ILE A 225 -10.39 -6.93 0.83
N SER A 226 -10.78 -6.14 -0.17
CA SER A 226 -11.61 -4.95 0.00
C SER A 226 -12.50 -4.75 -1.24
N SER A 227 -13.23 -3.64 -1.30
CA SER A 227 -14.06 -3.21 -2.43
C SER A 227 -13.85 -1.72 -2.73
N ALA A 228 -14.37 -1.21 -3.85
CA ALA A 228 -14.29 0.22 -4.14
C ALA A 228 -15.04 1.07 -3.09
N LYS A 229 -16.16 0.55 -2.55
CA LYS A 229 -16.87 1.19 -1.45
C LYS A 229 -16.01 1.31 -0.19
N ASP A 230 -15.36 0.21 0.20
CA ASP A 230 -14.53 0.18 1.41
C ASP A 230 -13.27 1.03 1.26
N MET A 231 -12.61 0.98 0.09
CA MET A 231 -11.45 1.81 -0.21
C MET A 231 -11.79 3.30 -0.24
N LEU A 232 -13.03 3.67 -0.58
CA LEU A 232 -13.47 5.06 -0.50
C LEU A 232 -13.67 5.52 0.95
N LEU A 233 -14.14 4.64 1.84
CA LEU A 233 -14.17 4.92 3.28
C LEU A 233 -12.75 5.08 3.84
N TRP A 234 -11.82 4.20 3.42
CA TRP A 234 -10.41 4.32 3.74
C TRP A 234 -9.82 5.66 3.27
N ALA A 235 -10.05 6.03 2.02
CA ALA A 235 -9.57 7.30 1.47
C ALA A 235 -10.12 8.50 2.23
N ARG A 236 -11.43 8.50 2.53
CA ARG A 236 -12.07 9.53 3.37
C ARG A 236 -11.42 9.64 4.75
N LEU A 237 -11.17 8.51 5.40
CA LEU A 237 -10.54 8.47 6.72
C LEU A 237 -9.14 9.11 6.68
N ILE A 238 -8.32 8.73 5.69
CA ILE A 238 -6.97 9.28 5.52
C ILE A 238 -7.00 10.77 5.19
N MET A 239 -7.84 11.20 4.24
CA MET A 239 -7.99 12.62 3.89
C MET A 239 -8.49 13.48 5.05
N ASN A 240 -9.27 12.89 5.96
CA ASN A 240 -9.77 13.56 7.16
C ASN A 240 -8.83 13.36 8.37
N GLY A 241 -7.54 13.16 8.14
CA GLY A 241 -6.53 13.10 9.19
C GLY A 241 -6.71 11.94 10.18
N GLY A 242 -7.35 10.85 9.74
CA GLY A 242 -7.63 9.66 10.54
C GLY A 242 -8.92 9.72 11.36
N VAL A 243 -9.75 10.75 11.15
CA VAL A 243 -11.06 10.91 11.81
C VAL A 243 -12.16 10.37 10.91
N ASP A 244 -13.00 9.48 11.43
CA ASP A 244 -14.18 9.03 10.70
C ASP A 244 -15.17 10.20 10.53
N PRO A 245 -15.47 10.64 9.30
CA PRO A 245 -16.33 11.80 9.07
C PRO A 245 -17.80 11.57 9.47
N GLN A 246 -18.23 10.32 9.67
CA GLN A 246 -19.61 10.03 10.09
C GLN A 246 -19.78 10.10 11.60
N THR A 247 -18.83 9.51 12.34
CA THR A 247 -18.90 9.42 13.81
C THR A 247 -18.11 10.51 14.53
N ASN A 248 -17.24 11.23 13.80
CA ASN A 248 -16.28 12.20 14.32
C ASN A 248 -15.30 11.61 15.35
N VAL A 249 -15.05 10.29 15.29
CA VAL A 249 -14.11 9.58 16.16
C VAL A 249 -12.74 9.51 15.48
N GLN A 250 -11.67 9.80 16.23
CA GLN A 250 -10.29 9.55 15.79
C GLN A 250 -10.03 8.04 15.77
N ILE A 251 -9.87 7.46 14.57
CA ILE A 251 -9.57 6.04 14.40
C ILE A 251 -8.07 5.80 14.29
N ILE A 252 -7.39 6.58 13.44
CA ILE A 252 -5.92 6.54 13.26
C ILE A 252 -5.37 7.85 13.80
N PRO A 253 -4.36 7.88 14.68
CA PRO A 253 -3.80 9.15 15.14
C PRO A 253 -3.38 10.06 13.97
N ASN A 254 -3.66 11.36 14.04
CA ASN A 254 -3.31 12.29 12.96
C ASN A 254 -1.81 12.29 12.65
N ALA A 255 -0.97 12.21 13.69
CA ALA A 255 0.48 12.08 13.54
C ALA A 255 0.88 10.83 12.74
N THR A 256 0.18 9.71 12.92
CA THR A 256 0.39 8.49 12.13
C THR A 256 0.03 8.73 10.67
N VAL A 257 -1.13 9.34 10.38
CA VAL A 257 -1.52 9.64 8.99
C VAL A 257 -0.48 10.50 8.29
N ASN A 258 0.00 11.55 8.93
CA ASN A 258 1.04 12.42 8.39
C ASN A 258 2.35 11.64 8.17
N LEU A 259 2.78 10.84 9.14
CA LEU A 259 4.02 10.07 9.03
C LEU A 259 3.97 9.05 7.88
N VAL A 260 2.89 8.26 7.78
CA VAL A 260 2.82 7.18 6.78
C VAL A 260 2.69 7.72 5.36
N THR A 261 2.08 8.90 5.19
CA THR A 261 1.92 9.53 3.88
C THR A 261 3.14 10.35 3.47
N THR A 262 3.90 10.91 4.41
CA THR A 262 5.13 11.68 4.12
C THR A 262 6.18 10.83 3.41
N GLY A 263 6.89 11.40 2.43
CA GLY A 263 8.01 10.75 1.75
C GLY A 263 9.21 10.58 2.68
N HIS A 264 9.72 9.34 2.79
CA HIS A 264 10.90 8.97 3.58
C HIS A 264 12.08 8.55 2.72
N SER A 265 11.82 8.11 1.48
CA SER A 265 12.84 7.70 0.52
C SER A 265 12.43 8.08 -0.91
N VAL A 266 13.39 8.09 -1.82
CA VAL A 266 13.13 8.40 -3.24
C VAL A 266 12.69 7.14 -3.96
N TYR A 267 11.48 7.13 -4.51
CA TYR A 267 10.94 6.03 -5.32
C TYR A 267 11.40 6.13 -6.79
N SER A 268 11.28 7.32 -7.36
CA SER A 268 11.78 7.67 -8.70
C SER A 268 12.49 9.00 -8.63
N ASN A 269 13.75 9.02 -9.02
CA ASN A 269 14.56 10.23 -9.15
C ASN A 269 14.32 10.97 -10.48
N GLU A 270 13.56 10.36 -11.40
CA GLU A 270 13.20 10.95 -12.68
C GLU A 270 11.76 11.46 -12.64
N GLY A 271 11.60 12.74 -13.01
CA GLY A 271 10.32 13.34 -13.33
C GLY A 271 10.19 13.58 -14.84
N ASN A 272 9.00 13.96 -15.29
CA ASN A 272 8.71 14.35 -16.66
C ASN A 272 7.79 15.59 -16.68
N GLU A 273 7.30 15.97 -17.87
CA GLU A 273 6.43 17.15 -18.02
C GLU A 273 5.11 17.06 -17.22
N LEU A 274 4.66 15.84 -16.91
CA LEU A 274 3.43 15.59 -16.18
C LEU A 274 3.68 15.32 -14.70
N PHE A 275 4.75 14.59 -14.35
CA PHE A 275 5.01 14.14 -12.99
C PHE A 275 6.34 14.66 -12.44
N SER A 276 6.36 15.06 -11.16
CA SER A 276 7.62 15.29 -10.46
C SER A 276 8.36 13.98 -10.17
N VAL A 277 9.53 14.09 -9.51
CA VAL A 277 10.12 12.95 -8.79
C VAL A 277 9.10 12.34 -7.85
N MET A 278 9.21 11.04 -7.62
CA MET A 278 8.32 10.28 -6.75
C MET A 278 9.04 9.92 -5.46
N GLU A 279 8.37 10.15 -4.34
CA GLU A 279 8.82 9.79 -3.01
C GLU A 279 8.02 8.60 -2.51
N TYR A 280 8.63 7.77 -1.67
CA TYR A 280 7.98 6.65 -1.01
C TYR A 280 7.83 6.95 0.49
N GLY A 281 6.60 6.89 0.98
CA GLY A 281 6.26 6.94 2.40
C GLY A 281 6.25 5.57 3.05
N LEU A 282 5.35 5.31 3.99
CA LEU A 282 5.19 4.00 4.61
C LEU A 282 4.01 3.27 3.95
N GLY A 283 4.21 2.82 2.71
CA GLY A 283 3.15 2.18 1.89
C GLY A 283 2.38 3.15 0.99
N TRP A 284 2.91 4.37 0.82
CA TRP A 284 2.37 5.43 -0.03
C TRP A 284 3.45 5.93 -0.99
N ILE A 285 3.06 6.36 -2.18
CA ILE A 285 3.88 7.11 -3.12
C ILE A 285 3.34 8.54 -3.17
N ARG A 286 4.24 9.52 -3.11
CA ARG A 286 3.92 10.93 -3.31
C ARG A 286 4.61 11.46 -4.54
N THR A 287 3.87 12.26 -5.30
CA THR A 287 4.36 12.96 -6.49
C THR A 287 3.52 14.22 -6.69
N ALA A 288 3.95 15.12 -7.57
CA ALA A 288 3.10 16.14 -8.15
C ALA A 288 2.69 15.71 -9.57
N TYR A 289 1.43 15.93 -9.95
CA TYR A 289 0.94 15.85 -11.32
C TYR A 289 0.53 17.24 -11.78
N ARG A 290 1.19 17.78 -12.81
CA ARG A 290 0.95 19.14 -13.36
C ARG A 290 0.92 20.23 -12.27
N GLY A 291 1.79 20.12 -11.26
CA GLY A 291 1.91 21.05 -10.15
C GLY A 291 0.94 20.82 -8.97
N HIS A 292 0.09 19.79 -9.03
CA HIS A 292 -0.80 19.40 -7.95
C HIS A 292 -0.26 18.17 -7.22
N GLU A 293 -0.22 18.21 -5.90
CA GLU A 293 0.20 17.06 -5.10
C GLU A 293 -0.76 15.88 -5.27
N VAL A 294 -0.20 14.68 -5.43
CA VAL A 294 -0.91 13.41 -5.55
C VAL A 294 -0.28 12.40 -4.61
N SER A 295 -1.09 11.82 -3.75
CA SER A 295 -0.73 10.68 -2.90
C SER A 295 -1.40 9.41 -3.43
N ILE A 296 -0.61 8.37 -3.64
CA ILE A 296 -1.02 7.10 -4.22
C ILE A 296 -0.68 6.01 -3.21
N CYS A 297 -1.67 5.24 -2.73
CA CYS A 297 -1.34 4.04 -1.97
C CYS A 297 -0.69 3.03 -2.93
N VAL A 298 0.43 2.42 -2.54
CA VAL A 298 1.32 1.67 -3.46
C VAL A 298 0.58 0.50 -4.12
N PRO A 299 0.30 0.53 -5.43
CA PRO A 299 -0.19 -0.64 -6.12
C PRO A 299 0.98 -1.56 -6.48
N PHE A 300 0.64 -2.79 -6.84
CA PHE A 300 1.60 -3.85 -7.15
C PHE A 300 2.64 -3.38 -8.18
N VAL A 301 3.91 -3.43 -7.81
CA VAL A 301 5.05 -3.15 -8.70
C VAL A 301 5.46 -4.51 -9.31
N SER A 302 5.02 -4.75 -10.54
CA SER A 302 5.50 -5.87 -11.36
C SER A 302 6.85 -5.55 -11.96
#